data_AF-A0AAJ0PS82-F1
#
_entry.id   AF-A0AAJ0PS82-F1
#
_cell.length_a   1.000
_cell.length_b   1.000
_cell.length_c   1.000
_cell.angle_alpha   90.00
_cell.angle_beta   90.00
_cell.angle_gamma   90.00
#
_symmetry.space_group_name_H-M   'P 1'
#
loop_
_entity.id
_entity.type
_entity.pdbx_description
1 polymer ?
#
loop_
_entity_poly.entity_id
_entity_poly.type
_entity_poly.pdbx_seq_one_letter_code
_entity_poly.pdbx_strand_id
1 'polypeptide(L)' 'VQVLKENGRNAQDKSYMWVYRSAEDSEQPVVLFEYQPGRGQQYPKEFLGDYAGTLMTDGC' A
#
# COMPACT_ATOMS: atom_id res chain seq x y z
N VAL A 1 3.65 -8.17 11.88
CA VAL A 1 2.18 -8.14 11.97
C VAL A 1 1.65 -9.38 11.27
N GLN A 2 0.81 -10.19 11.93
CA GLN A 2 0.11 -11.30 11.28
C GLN A 2 -1.17 -10.78 10.63
N VAL A 3 -1.38 -11.08 9.35
CA VAL A 3 -2.60 -10.71 8.62
C VAL A 3 -3.59 -11.87 8.76
N LEU A 4 -4.44 -11.81 9.76
CA LEU A 4 -5.32 -12.93 10.16
C LEU A 4 -6.56 -13.10 9.26
N LYS A 5 -6.73 -12.27 8.22
CA LYS A 5 -7.98 -12.18 7.43
C LYS A 5 -7.76 -11.94 5.92
N GLU A 6 -6.76 -12.56 5.31
CA GLU A 6 -6.72 -12.64 3.85
C GLU A 6 -7.54 -13.87 3.39
N ASN A 7 -8.65 -13.62 2.68
CA ASN A 7 -9.49 -14.69 2.15
C ASN A 7 -8.65 -15.59 1.22
N GLY A 8 -8.53 -16.87 1.58
CA GLY A 8 -7.79 -17.86 0.80
C GLY A 8 -6.28 -17.92 1.07
N ARG A 9 -5.76 -17.26 2.10
CA ARG A 9 -4.33 -17.34 2.48
C ARG A 9 -4.14 -17.79 3.92
N ASN A 10 -3.07 -18.54 4.17
CA ASN A 10 -2.76 -19.02 5.51
C ASN A 10 -2.20 -17.87 6.35
N ALA A 11 -2.54 -17.81 7.63
CA ALA A 11 -2.06 -16.75 8.55
C ALA A 11 -0.52 -16.70 8.72
N GLN A 12 0.20 -17.72 8.23
CA GLN A 12 1.66 -17.80 8.24
C GLN A 12 2.31 -17.27 6.95
N ASP A 13 1.52 -17.00 5.92
CA ASP A 13 2.05 -16.52 4.65
C ASP A 13 2.67 -15.13 4.82
N LYS A 14 3.77 -14.89 4.10
CA LYS A 14 4.40 -13.57 4.10
C LYS A 14 3.47 -12.59 3.40
N SER A 15 3.09 -11.52 4.11
CA SER A 15 2.42 -10.36 3.55
C SER A 15 3.31 -9.12 3.72
N TYR A 16 3.27 -8.25 2.71
CA TYR A 16 3.93 -6.95 2.71
C TYR A 16 2.87 -5.88 2.94
N MET A 17 3.23 -4.84 3.67
CA MET A 17 2.35 -3.70 3.92
C MET A 17 2.77 -2.54 3.04
N TRP A 18 1.90 -2.12 2.15
CA TRP A 18 2.00 -0.87 1.42
C TRP A 18 1.37 0.24 2.27
N VAL A 19 2.05 1.38 2.33
CA VAL A 19 1.59 2.55 3.06
C VAL A 19 1.50 3.71 2.08
N TYR A 20 0.29 4.23 1.90
CA TYR A 20 0.06 5.42 1.11
C TYR A 20 -0.33 6.55 2.06
N ARG A 21 0.23 7.74 1.83
CA ARG A 21 -0.04 8.92 2.64
C ARG A 21 -0.30 10.11 1.73
N SER A 22 -1.23 10.96 2.15
CA SER A 22 -1.37 12.30 1.58
C SER A 22 -0.09 13.12 1.77
N ALA A 23 0.05 14.21 1.02
CA ALA A 23 1.09 15.19 1.30
C ALA A 23 0.95 15.76 2.74
N GLU A 24 2.06 16.24 3.29
CA GLU A 24 2.12 16.79 4.65
C GLU A 24 1.19 18.00 4.83
N ASP A 25 1.01 18.78 3.77
CA ASP A 25 0.18 19.98 3.68
C ASP A 25 -1.27 19.71 3.23
N SER A 26 -1.69 18.44 3.14
CA SER A 26 -3.07 18.09 2.77
C SER A 26 -4.06 18.62 3.81
N GLU A 27 -5.08 19.37 3.36
CA GLU A 27 -6.18 19.83 4.22
C GLU A 27 -6.91 18.67 4.92
N GLN A 28 -6.90 17.50 4.27
CA GLN A 28 -7.45 16.26 4.81
C GLN A 28 -6.36 15.18 4.78
N PRO A 29 -5.61 14.99 5.88
CA PRO A 29 -4.54 14.01 5.92
C PRO A 29 -5.11 12.59 5.99
N VAL A 30 -4.60 11.70 5.15
CA VAL A 30 -5.01 10.29 5.08
C VAL A 30 -3.79 9.38 5.07
N VAL A 31 -3.88 8.28 5.81
CA VAL A 31 -2.93 7.15 5.75
C VAL A 31 -3.71 5.89 5.42
N LEU A 32 -3.34 5.22 4.33
CA LEU A 32 -3.92 3.97 3.90
C LEU A 32 -2.91 2.83 4.06
N PHE A 33 -3.33 1.78 4.73
CA PHE A 33 -2.55 0.56 4.92
C PHE A 33 -3.16 -0.56 4.08
N GLU A 34 -2.37 -1.12 3.17
CA GLU A 34 -2.80 -2.17 2.27
C GLU A 34 -1.87 -3.38 2.41
N TYR A 35 -2.45 -4.54 2.69
CA TYR A 35 -1.70 -5.80 2.80
C TYR A 35 -1.73 -6.53 1.46
N GLN A 36 -0.55 -6.83 0.92
CA GLN A 36 -0.38 -7.48 -0.37
C GLN A 36 0.57 -8.69 -0.27
N PRO A 37 0.40 -9.72 -1.11
CA PRO A 37 1.27 -10.90 -1.09
C PRO A 37 2.72 -10.62 -1.49
N GLY A 38 2.99 -9.50 -2.15
CA GLY A 38 4.33 -9.17 -2.64
C GLY A 38 4.70 -7.70 -2.50
N ARG A 39 5.98 -7.42 -2.80
CA ARG A 39 6.58 -6.06 -2.84
C ARG A 39 6.79 -5.55 -4.28
N GLY A 40 6.07 -6.14 -5.24
CA GLY A 40 6.23 -5.81 -6.65
C GLY A 40 5.51 -4.51 -7.03
N GLN A 41 6.00 -3.83 -8.06
CA GLN A 41 5.44 -2.57 -8.54
C GLN A 41 3.97 -2.67 -9.01
N GLN A 42 3.44 -3.87 -9.25
CA GLN A 42 2.06 -4.05 -9.70
C GLN A 42 1.04 -3.54 -8.67
N TYR A 43 1.32 -3.68 -7.37
CA TYR A 43 0.40 -3.30 -6.31
C TYR A 43 0.18 -1.78 -6.23
N PRO A 44 1.22 -0.94 -6.09
CA PRO A 44 1.03 0.50 -6.09
C PRO A 44 0.53 1.02 -7.45
N LYS A 45 0.85 0.36 -8.57
CA LYS A 45 0.32 0.74 -9.88
C LYS A 45 -1.20 0.53 -9.97
N GLU A 46 -1.70 -0.59 -9.48
CA GLU A 46 -3.13 -0.88 -9.44
C GLU A 46 -3.88 0.08 -8.51
N PHE A 47 -3.31 0.37 -7.33
CA PHE A 47 -3.89 1.32 -6.40
C PHE A 47 -3.92 2.76 -6.94
N LEU A 48 -2.81 3.23 -7.53
CA LEU A 48 -2.71 4.60 -8.04
C LEU A 48 -3.54 4.81 -9.32
N GLY A 49 -3.74 3.77 -10.13
CA GLY A 49 -4.53 3.85 -11.36
C GLY A 49 -4.10 5.02 -12.25
N ASP A 50 -5.05 5.90 -12.57
CA ASP A 50 -4.85 7.10 -13.40
C ASP A 50 -4.45 8.34 -12.59
N TYR A 51 -3.88 8.17 -11.38
CA TYR A 51 -3.46 9.28 -10.55
C TYR A 51 -2.53 10.23 -11.31
N ALA A 52 -2.96 11.49 -11.41
CA ALA A 52 -2.23 12.57 -12.07
C ALA A 52 -1.84 13.61 -11.03
N GLY A 53 -0.62 13.50 -10.51
CA GLY A 53 -0.08 14.39 -9.49
C GLY A 53 1.36 14.05 -9.12
N THR A 54 1.82 14.59 -8.00
CA THR A 54 3.17 14.33 -7.51
C THR A 54 3.17 13.13 -6.58
N LEU A 55 3.94 12.10 -6.94
CA LEU A 55 4.17 10.93 -6.11
C LEU A 55 5.58 10.98 -5.53
N MET A 56 5.69 10.99 -4.21
CA MET A 56 6.96 10.76 -3.50
C MET A 56 7.02 9.29 -3.08
N THR A 57 8.15 8.64 -3.32
CA THR A 57 8.40 7.26 -2.90
C THR A 57 9.68 7.22 -2.08
N ASP A 58 9.74 6.35 -1.08
CA ASP A 58 10.99 5.94 -0.44
C ASP A 58 11.74 5.06 -1.45
N GLY A 59 12.52 5.69 -2.33
CA GLY A 59 13.29 4.98 -3.35
C GLY A 59 14.12 3.85 -2.75
N CYS A 60 14.25 2.75 -3.51
CA CYS A 60 15.12 1.63 -3.17
C CYS A 60 16.56 1.88 -3.61
#